data_AF-A0A545SCM9-F1
#
_entry.id   AF-A0A545SCM9-F1
#
_cell.length_a   1.000
_cell.length_b   1.000
_cell.length_c   1.000
_cell.angle_alpha   90.00
_cell.angle_beta   90.00
_cell.angle_gamma   90.00
#
_symmetry.space_group_name_H-M   'P 1'
#
loop_
_entity.id
_entity.type
_entity.pdbx_description
1 polymer ?
#
loop_
_entity_poly.entity_id
_entity_poly.type
_entity_poly.pdbx_seq_one_letter_code
_entity_poly.pdbx_strand_id
1 'polypeptide(L)'
;MVQAPDWDIGISIIMAFLAYLTAPLFVQALYKRKFNVASALLPLAWLSVDGFYTLYWSIVNPFALVMRDANFMVSMPLYLIMGIFWSYNGSLKDFIRDFRLAIFR
;
A
#
# COMPACT_ATOMS: atom_id res chain seq x y z
N MET A 1 -7.39 -2.44 26.92
CA MET A 1 -6.90 -2.23 25.55
C MET A 1 -7.96 -2.82 24.63
N VAL A 2 -8.59 -2.02 23.77
CA VAL A 2 -9.50 -2.56 22.76
C VAL A 2 -8.65 -3.41 21.83
N GLN A 3 -8.87 -4.72 21.82
CA GLN A 3 -8.21 -5.62 20.87
C GLN A 3 -8.68 -5.21 19.48
N ALA A 4 -7.77 -4.82 18.59
CA ALA A 4 -8.09 -4.46 17.22
C ALA A 4 -8.71 -5.69 16.52
N PRO A 5 -10.03 -5.70 16.28
CA PRO A 5 -10.74 -6.90 15.82
C PRO A 5 -10.45 -7.21 14.34
N ASP A 6 -9.76 -6.30 13.66
CA ASP A 6 -9.48 -6.25 12.22
C ASP A 6 -8.03 -6.57 11.84
N TRP A 7 -7.16 -6.77 12.84
CA TRP A 7 -5.75 -7.06 12.62
C TRP A 7 -5.47 -8.56 12.71
N ASP A 8 -5.54 -9.22 11.55
CA ASP A 8 -5.30 -10.64 11.41
C ASP A 8 -4.21 -10.95 10.36
N ILE A 9 -3.66 -12.16 10.43
CA ILE A 9 -2.58 -12.60 9.55
C ILE A 9 -3.08 -12.75 8.10
N GLY A 10 -4.33 -13.20 7.92
CA GLY A 10 -4.92 -13.44 6.61
C GLY A 10 -5.01 -12.16 5.78
N ILE A 11 -5.65 -11.12 6.32
CA ILE A 11 -5.80 -9.85 5.60
C ILE A 11 -4.45 -9.18 5.36
N SER A 12 -3.52 -9.30 6.31
CA SER A 12 -2.18 -8.73 6.19
C SER A 12 -1.42 -9.31 5.00
N ILE A 13 -1.47 -10.64 4.80
CA ILE A 13 -0.82 -11.29 3.65
C ILE A 13 -1.47 -10.84 2.33
N ILE A 14 -2.81 -10.81 2.28
CA ILE A 14 -3.56 -10.42 1.08
C ILE A 14 -3.23 -8.98 0.69
N MET A 15 -3.34 -8.04 1.63
CA MET A 15 -3.08 -6.63 1.38
C MET A 15 -1.61 -6.35 1.05
N ALA A 16 -0.67 -7.01 1.73
CA ALA A 16 0.76 -6.87 1.43
C ALA A 16 1.10 -7.37 0.02
N PHE A 17 0.52 -8.51 -0.40
CA PHE A 17 0.70 -9.03 -1.75
C PHE A 17 0.14 -8.09 -2.82
N LEU A 18 -1.08 -7.58 -2.63
CA LEU A 18 -1.69 -6.63 -3.55
C LEU A 18 -0.91 -5.31 -3.62
N ALA A 19 -0.43 -4.82 -2.49
CA ALA A 19 0.41 -3.64 -2.42
C ALA A 19 1.70 -3.87 -3.21
N TYR A 20 2.36 -5.02 -3.04
CA TYR A 20 3.59 -5.37 -3.75
C TYR A 20 3.43 -5.33 -5.28
N LEU A 21 2.29 -5.82 -5.79
CA LEU A 21 2.01 -5.82 -7.22
C LEU A 21 1.63 -4.45 -7.77
N THR A 22 0.85 -3.67 -7.01
CA THR A 22 0.16 -2.49 -7.56
C THR A 22 0.81 -1.16 -7.16
N ALA A 23 1.39 -1.06 -5.97
CA ALA A 23 1.96 0.18 -5.46
C ALA A 23 3.10 0.74 -6.33
N PRO A 24 4.06 -0.08 -6.81
CA PRO A 24 5.12 0.44 -7.67
C PRO A 24 4.58 1.01 -8.99
N LEU A 25 3.59 0.32 -9.58
CA LEU A 25 2.97 0.76 -10.84
C LEU A 25 2.26 2.11 -10.66
N PHE A 26 1.48 2.23 -9.59
CA PHE A 26 0.74 3.44 -9.27
C PHE A 26 1.67 4.63 -8.99
N VAL A 27 2.65 4.44 -8.10
CA VAL A 27 3.63 5.49 -7.76
C VAL A 27 4.48 5.89 -8.96
N GLN A 28 4.92 4.95 -9.79
CA GLN A 28 5.65 5.29 -11.01
C GLN A 28 4.79 6.07 -12.01
N ALA A 29 3.50 5.76 -12.14
CA ALA A 29 2.60 6.51 -13.01
C ALA A 29 2.45 7.97 -12.52
N LEU A 30 2.30 8.17 -11.21
CA LEU A 30 2.27 9.51 -10.59
C LEU A 30 3.60 10.25 -10.79
N TYR A 31 4.73 9.61 -10.49
CA TYR A 31 6.06 10.19 -10.63
C TYR A 31 6.35 10.62 -12.08
N LYS A 32 5.99 9.77 -13.05
CA LYS A 32 6.13 10.05 -14.50
C LYS A 32 5.05 11.00 -15.04
N ARG A 33 4.18 11.54 -14.17
CA ARG A 33 3.03 12.42 -14.52
C ARG A 33 2.09 11.82 -15.57
N LYS A 34 2.00 10.49 -15.64
CA LYS A 34 1.10 9.76 -16.54
C LYS A 34 -0.27 9.62 -15.87
N PHE A 35 -0.98 10.72 -15.70
CA PHE A 35 -2.25 10.74 -14.95
C PHE A 35 -3.32 9.83 -15.55
N ASN A 36 -3.37 9.65 -16.86
CA ASN A 36 -4.31 8.70 -17.48
C ASN A 36 -4.06 7.25 -17.01
N VAL A 37 -2.79 6.87 -16.82
CA VAL A 37 -2.41 5.56 -16.30
C VAL A 37 -2.69 5.49 -14.80
N ALA A 38 -2.34 6.52 -14.04
CA ALA A 38 -2.63 6.58 -12.61
C ALA A 38 -4.14 6.47 -12.34
N SER A 39 -4.98 7.16 -13.11
CA SER A 39 -6.44 7.06 -13.04
C SER A 39 -6.94 5.66 -13.37
N ALA A 40 -6.37 4.99 -14.39
CA ALA A 40 -6.72 3.60 -14.70
C ALA A 40 -6.31 2.61 -13.58
N LEU A 41 -5.28 2.96 -12.79
CA LEU A 41 -4.80 2.16 -11.66
C LEU A 41 -5.51 2.48 -10.34
N LEU A 42 -6.29 3.58 -10.23
CA LEU A 42 -7.01 3.94 -9.01
C LEU A 42 -7.90 2.82 -8.46
N PRO A 43 -8.68 2.06 -9.27
CA PRO A 43 -9.46 0.95 -8.76
C PRO A 43 -8.60 -0.15 -8.14
N LEU A 44 -7.40 -0.40 -8.69
CA LEU A 44 -6.46 -1.38 -8.14
C LEU A 44 -5.82 -0.88 -6.84
N ALA A 45 -5.47 0.40 -6.77
CA ALA A 45 -4.99 1.02 -5.54
C ALA A 45 -6.05 0.95 -4.44
N TRP A 46 -7.30 1.32 -4.74
CA TRP A 46 -8.43 1.20 -3.82
C TRP A 46 -8.67 -0.25 -3.37
N LEU A 47 -8.67 -1.21 -4.32
CA LEU A 47 -8.80 -2.63 -3.99
C LEU A 47 -7.70 -3.11 -3.04
N SER A 48 -6.46 -2.63 -3.24
CA SER A 48 -5.31 -3.00 -2.42
C SER A 48 -5.38 -2.44 -0.99
N VAL A 49 -5.92 -1.22 -0.80
CA VAL A 49 -5.90 -0.54 0.52
C VAL A 49 -7.20 -0.69 1.31
N ASP A 50 -8.32 -0.94 0.65
CA ASP A 50 -9.65 -0.92 1.29
C ASP A 50 -10.60 -1.98 0.72
N GLY A 51 -10.59 -2.22 -0.59
CA GLY A 51 -11.54 -3.14 -1.20
C GLY A 51 -11.43 -4.59 -0.68
N PHE A 52 -10.22 -5.14 -0.65
CA PHE A 52 -10.00 -6.50 -0.09
C PHE A 52 -10.17 -6.56 1.42
N TYR A 53 -9.82 -5.50 2.15
CA TYR A 53 -10.12 -5.38 3.57
C TYR A 53 -11.63 -5.46 3.83
N THR A 54 -12.41 -4.69 3.05
CA THR A 54 -13.86 -4.64 3.16
C THR A 54 -14.47 -6.00 2.83
N LEU A 55 -14.06 -6.62 1.72
CA LEU A 55 -14.54 -7.94 1.31
C LEU A 55 -14.21 -9.01 2.36
N TYR A 56 -12.95 -9.07 2.81
CA TYR A 56 -12.50 -10.04 3.81
C TYR A 56 -13.32 -9.95 5.09
N TRP A 57 -13.41 -8.76 5.68
CA TRP A 57 -14.12 -8.58 6.95
C TRP A 57 -15.64 -8.68 6.80
N SER A 58 -16.22 -8.38 5.63
CA SER A 58 -17.65 -8.66 5.38
C SER A 58 -18.00 -10.16 5.43
N ILE A 59 -17.03 -11.04 5.20
CA ILE A 59 -17.22 -12.49 5.22
C ILE A 59 -16.79 -13.07 6.58
N VAL A 60 -15.63 -12.66 7.10
CA VAL A 60 -15.01 -13.25 8.29
C VAL A 60 -15.67 -12.76 9.59
N ASN A 61 -15.83 -11.45 9.74
CA ASN A 61 -16.46 -10.84 10.91
C ASN A 61 -16.87 -9.39 10.60
N PRO A 62 -18.13 -9.14 10.21
CA PRO A 62 -18.59 -7.81 9.81
C PRO A 62 -18.39 -6.72 10.88
N PHE A 63 -18.31 -7.09 12.16
CA PHE A 63 -18.03 -6.15 13.25
C PHE A 63 -16.68 -5.44 13.08
N ALA A 64 -15.68 -6.10 12.48
CA ALA A 64 -14.37 -5.52 12.21
C ALA A 64 -14.41 -4.34 11.23
N LEU A 65 -15.47 -4.22 10.42
CA LEU A 65 -15.65 -3.09 9.50
C LEU A 65 -15.85 -1.74 10.22
N VAL A 66 -16.09 -1.74 11.53
CA VAL A 66 -16.05 -0.50 12.34
C VAL A 66 -14.66 0.19 12.27
N MET A 67 -13.60 -0.56 11.99
CA MET A 67 -12.24 -0.05 11.84
C MET A 67 -11.87 0.33 10.40
N ARG A 68 -12.78 0.18 9.43
CA ARG A 68 -12.48 0.38 8.01
C ARG A 68 -11.89 1.75 7.70
N ASP A 69 -12.46 2.82 8.26
CA ASP A 69 -11.97 4.18 8.03
C ASP A 69 -10.55 4.36 8.57
N ALA A 70 -10.28 3.84 9.77
CA ALA A 70 -8.95 3.86 10.37
C ALA A 70 -7.95 3.04 9.54
N ASN A 71 -8.35 1.85 9.07
CA ASN A 71 -7.54 1.02 8.19
C ASN A 71 -7.21 1.74 6.88
N PHE A 72 -8.18 2.40 6.24
CA PHE A 72 -7.95 3.15 5.00
C PHE A 72 -6.95 4.31 5.21
N MET A 73 -7.11 5.07 6.30
CA MET A 73 -6.22 6.18 6.64
C MET A 73 -4.77 5.75 6.87
N VAL A 74 -4.54 4.53 7.35
CA VAL A 74 -3.19 3.97 7.57
C VAL A 74 -2.65 3.28 6.32
N SER A 75 -3.49 2.51 5.64
CA SER A 75 -3.11 1.69 4.49
C SER A 75 -2.75 2.52 3.27
N MET A 76 -3.43 3.66 3.03
CA MET A 76 -3.13 4.50 1.87
C MET A 76 -1.72 5.15 1.93
N PRO A 77 -1.30 5.79 3.04
CA PRO A 77 0.09 6.25 3.18
C PRO A 77 1.11 5.11 3.09
N LEU A 78 0.86 3.97 3.73
CA LEU A 78 1.76 2.80 3.66
C LEU A 78 1.90 2.31 2.22
N TYR A 79 0.80 2.21 1.49
CA TYR A 79 0.78 1.85 0.08
C TYR A 79 1.67 2.78 -0.75
N LEU A 80 1.56 4.09 -0.56
CA LEU A 80 2.41 5.07 -1.27
C LEU A 80 3.89 4.93 -0.89
N ILE A 81 4.20 4.79 0.41
CA ILE A 81 5.58 4.63 0.90
C ILE A 81 6.20 3.36 0.34
N MET A 82 5.47 2.24 0.37
CA MET A 82 5.94 0.98 -0.20
C MET A 82 6.12 1.08 -1.71
N GLY A 83 5.19 1.76 -2.41
CA GLY A 83 5.34 2.04 -3.84
C GLY A 83 6.59 2.85 -4.15
N ILE A 84 6.99 3.81 -3.30
CA ILE A 84 8.25 4.54 -3.46
C ILE A 84 9.45 3.60 -3.29
N PHE A 85 9.50 2.83 -2.20
CA PHE A 85 10.62 1.93 -1.92
C PHE A 85 10.81 0.85 -2.99
N TRP A 86 9.72 0.22 -3.41
CA TRP A 86 9.73 -0.84 -4.42
C TRP A 86 9.87 -0.32 -5.86
N SER A 87 9.70 0.98 -6.09
CA SER A 87 9.97 1.60 -7.41
C SER A 87 11.45 1.89 -7.66
N TYR A 88 12.33 1.58 -6.71
CA TYR A 88 13.76 1.81 -6.88
C TYR A 88 14.34 0.89 -7.97
N ASN A 89 14.84 1.50 -9.05
CA ASN A 89 15.34 0.80 -10.24
C ASN A 89 16.85 0.43 -10.17
N GLY A 90 17.49 0.58 -9.01
CA GLY A 90 18.92 0.26 -8.82
C GLY A 90 19.15 -0.98 -7.96
N SER A 91 20.41 -1.40 -7.84
CA SER A 91 20.78 -2.47 -6.90
C SER A 91 20.70 -1.98 -5.44
N LEU A 92 20.64 -2.89 -4.46
CA LEU A 92 20.70 -2.52 -3.04
C LEU A 92 21.96 -1.71 -2.69
N LYS A 93 23.08 -1.94 -3.40
CA LYS A 93 24.33 -1.18 -3.24
C LYS A 93 24.15 0.27 -3.71
N ASP A 94 23.49 0.46 -4.85
CA ASP A 94 23.16 1.80 -5.35
C ASP A 94 22.22 2.52 -4.37
N PHE A 95 21.23 1.81 -3.82
CA PHE A 95 20.29 2.39 -2.85
C PHE A 95 21.01 2.92 -1.61
N ILE A 96 21.89 2.12 -1.00
CA ILE A 96 22.66 2.53 0.19
C ILE A 96 23.57 3.71 -0.11
N ARG A 97 24.23 3.73 -1.27
CA ARG A 97 25.06 4.86 -1.72
C ARG A 97 24.22 6.13 -1.84
N ASP A 98 23.13 6.06 -2.59
CA ASP A 98 22.29 7.21 -2.92
C ASP A 98 21.59 7.76 -1.66
N PHE A 99 21.13 6.88 -0.77
CA PHE A 99 20.53 7.25 0.52
C PHE A 99 21.53 7.98 1.44
N ARG A 100 22.77 7.50 1.55
CA ARG A 100 23.82 8.19 2.34
C ARG A 100 24.12 9.57 1.78
N LEU A 101 24.19 9.72 0.45
CA LEU A 101 24.42 11.01 -0.19
C LEU A 101 23.27 12.00 0.02
N ALA A 102 22.03 11.51 0.15
CA ALA A 102 20.86 12.35 0.38
C ALA A 102 20.73 12.84 1.83
N ILE A 103 21.13 12.02 2.82
CA ILE A 103 21.01 12.34 4.25
C ILE A 103 22.21 13.10 4.81
N PHE A 104 23.43 12.74 4.39
CA PHE A 104 24.67 13.33 4.93
C PHE A 104 25.24 14.43 4.03
N ARG A 105 24.36 15.11 3.31
CA ARG A 105 24.68 16.29 2.51
C ARG A 105 24.62 17.54 3.36
#